data_AF-A0A0S8CSI1-F1
#
_entry.id   AF-A0A0S8CSI1-F1
#
_cell.length_a   1.000
_cell.length_b   1.000
_cell.length_c   1.000
_cell.angle_alpha   90.00
_cell.angle_beta   90.00
_cell.angle_gamma   90.00
#
_symmetry.space_group_name_H-M   'P 1'
#
loop_
_entity.id
_entity.type
_entity.pdbx_description
1 polymer ?
#
loop_
_entity_poly.entity_id
_entity_poly.type
_entity_poly.pdbx_seq_one_letter_code
_entity_poly.pdbx_strand_id
1 'polypeptide(L)'
;MENKFERIILLTVFLFFLVSCRQSGIGEKSTEEKAFVKGNYRIILSLPGDDFASAADLEQLYTLKEIIVKQGAGKPVSTGSGMGNMVLVVNVKSKEKLNTIQGIIRDNLPSAKYKIVYEQPL
;
A
#
# COMPACT_ATOMS: atom_id res chain seq x y z
N MET A 1 -56.41 -15.98 16.96
CA MET A 1 -55.58 -16.04 15.75
C MET A 1 -54.71 -14.79 15.72
N GLU A 2 -53.73 -14.74 16.60
CA GLU A 2 -52.78 -13.64 16.77
C GLU A 2 -51.40 -14.28 16.97
N ASN A 3 -50.34 -13.54 16.64
CA ASN A 3 -48.92 -13.95 16.62
C ASN A 3 -48.32 -14.27 15.23
N LYS A 4 -48.65 -13.46 14.22
CA LYS A 4 -47.80 -13.30 13.01
C LYS A 4 -47.02 -12.00 12.96
N PHE A 5 -47.35 -11.01 13.81
CA PHE A 5 -46.81 -9.64 13.69
C PHE A 5 -45.44 -9.45 14.34
N GLU A 6 -45.08 -10.25 15.36
CA GLU A 6 -43.81 -10.06 16.09
C GLU A 6 -42.57 -10.59 15.35
N ARG A 7 -42.73 -11.52 14.40
CA ARG A 7 -41.60 -12.08 13.65
C ARG A 7 -41.06 -11.15 12.55
N ILE A 8 -41.84 -10.15 12.14
CA ILE A 8 -41.46 -9.21 11.07
C ILE A 8 -40.55 -8.09 11.61
N ILE A 9 -40.75 -7.69 12.87
CA ILE A 9 -40.01 -6.58 13.49
C ILE A 9 -38.58 -7.01 13.87
N LEU A 10 -38.36 -8.29 14.18
CA LEU A 10 -37.01 -8.78 14.51
C LEU A 10 -36.09 -8.85 13.27
N LEU A 11 -36.66 -9.00 12.06
CA LEU A 11 -35.88 -9.15 10.83
C LEU A 11 -35.41 -7.79 10.27
N THR A 12 -36.14 -6.71 10.52
CA THR A 12 -35.78 -5.37 10.04
C THR A 12 -34.66 -4.71 10.85
N VAL A 13 -34.50 -5.06 12.13
CA VAL A 13 -33.41 -4.51 12.96
C VAL A 13 -32.05 -5.11 12.58
N PHE A 14 -32.00 -6.36 12.08
CA PHE A 14 -30.75 -6.99 11.66
C PHE A 14 -30.19 -6.42 10.35
N LEU A 15 -31.05 -5.88 9.47
CA LEU A 15 -30.65 -5.30 8.19
C LEU A 15 -30.06 -3.89 8.30
N PHE A 16 -30.27 -3.18 9.41
CA PHE A 16 -29.77 -1.82 9.59
C PHE A 16 -28.30 -1.74 10.05
N PHE A 17 -27.70 -2.86 10.48
CA PHE A 17 -26.27 -2.90 10.82
C PHE A 17 -25.32 -3.03 9.62
N LEU A 18 -25.85 -3.18 8.40
CA LEU A 18 -25.04 -3.21 7.17
C LEU A 18 -24.76 -1.83 6.56
N VAL A 19 -25.31 -0.75 7.16
CA VAL A 19 -25.09 0.63 6.70
C VAL A 19 -24.35 1.44 7.78
N SER A 20 -23.22 0.90 8.23
CA SER A 20 -22.22 1.68 8.97
C SER A 20 -20.94 1.75 8.14
N CYS A 21 -20.80 2.90 7.47
CA CYS A 21 -19.57 3.53 7.01
C CYS A 21 -18.29 2.66 7.05
N ARG A 22 -17.86 2.19 5.89
CA ARG A 22 -16.48 2.42 5.49
C ARG A 22 -16.46 3.11 4.14
N GLN A 23 -16.56 4.44 4.21
CA GLN A 23 -15.87 5.34 3.28
C GLN A 23 -14.37 5.08 3.45
N SER A 24 -13.92 3.97 2.90
CA SER A 24 -12.52 3.69 2.70
C SER A 24 -12.10 4.52 1.51
N GLY A 25 -11.63 5.74 1.78
CA GLY A 25 -10.59 6.36 0.98
C GLY A 25 -9.35 5.48 1.03
N ILE A 26 -9.43 4.31 0.39
CA ILE A 26 -8.28 3.47 0.08
C ILE A 26 -7.76 4.04 -1.23
N GLY A 27 -6.54 4.57 -1.16
CA GLY A 27 -5.78 4.98 -2.34
C GLY A 27 -5.95 3.95 -3.45
N GLU A 28 -6.36 4.46 -4.60
CA GLU A 28 -6.68 3.74 -5.83
C GLU A 28 -5.71 2.58 -6.05
N LYS A 29 -6.16 1.37 -5.68
CA LYS A 29 -5.35 0.16 -5.77
C LYS A 29 -5.39 -0.33 -7.21
N SER A 30 -4.73 0.37 -8.13
CA SER A 30 -4.49 -0.17 -9.47
C SER A 30 -3.30 -1.15 -9.43
N THR A 31 -3.48 -2.25 -8.70
CA THR A 31 -2.63 -3.43 -8.89
C THR A 31 -3.34 -4.26 -9.95
N GLU A 32 -3.01 -4.04 -11.23
CA GLU A 32 -3.21 -5.08 -12.24
C GLU A 32 -2.65 -6.38 -11.64
N GLU A 33 -3.46 -7.41 -11.49
CA GLU A 33 -3.04 -8.70 -10.94
C GLU A 33 -2.17 -9.44 -11.98
N LYS A 34 -0.99 -8.88 -12.25
CA LYS A 34 0.07 -9.56 -12.96
C LYS A 34 0.66 -10.59 -12.01
N ALA A 35 0.88 -11.80 -12.53
CA ALA A 35 1.61 -12.85 -11.82
C ALA A 35 2.93 -12.28 -11.27
N PHE A 36 3.28 -12.64 -10.04
CA PHE A 36 4.51 -12.18 -9.41
C PHE A 36 5.73 -12.60 -10.27
N VAL A 37 6.67 -11.67 -10.45
CA VAL A 37 7.92 -11.91 -11.18
C VAL A 37 9.09 -11.63 -10.24
N LYS A 38 9.97 -12.61 -10.05
CA LYS A 38 11.19 -12.41 -9.28
C LYS A 38 12.10 -11.39 -9.98
N GLY A 39 12.50 -10.34 -9.30
CA GLY A 39 13.39 -9.33 -9.88
C GLY A 39 13.27 -7.98 -9.21
N ASN A 40 13.53 -6.92 -9.97
CA ASN A 40 13.54 -5.56 -9.46
C ASN A 40 12.11 -5.01 -9.45
N TYR A 41 11.73 -4.41 -8.33
CA TYR A 41 10.49 -3.69 -8.17
C TYR A 41 10.80 -2.25 -7.81
N ARG A 42 10.19 -1.34 -8.56
CA ARG A 42 10.24 0.09 -8.33
C ARG A 42 9.08 0.51 -7.44
N ILE A 43 9.39 0.96 -6.24
CA ILE A 43 8.46 1.56 -5.28
C ILE A 43 8.48 3.06 -5.53
N ILE A 44 7.35 3.62 -5.91
CA ILE A 44 7.18 5.04 -6.22
C ILE A 44 6.27 5.63 -5.14
N LEU A 45 6.80 6.54 -4.34
CA LEU A 45 6.07 7.30 -3.33
C LEU A 45 5.78 8.69 -3.88
N SER A 46 4.51 9.11 -3.92
CA SER A 46 4.15 10.45 -4.39
C SER A 46 4.31 11.47 -3.28
N LEU A 47 4.98 12.58 -3.60
CA LEU A 47 5.16 13.72 -2.71
C LEU A 47 3.91 14.60 -2.72
N PRO A 48 3.43 15.05 -1.56
CA PRO A 48 2.30 15.97 -1.50
C PRO A 48 2.73 17.39 -1.89
N GLY A 49 2.36 17.82 -3.10
CA GLY A 49 2.34 19.24 -3.45
C GLY A 49 3.68 19.90 -3.79
N ASP A 50 4.77 19.15 -3.89
CA ASP A 50 6.08 19.65 -4.32
C ASP A 50 6.65 18.74 -5.42
N ASP A 51 7.40 19.34 -6.35
CA ASP A 51 8.14 18.64 -7.41
C ASP A 51 9.43 18.03 -6.87
N PHE A 52 9.94 18.52 -5.75
CA PHE A 52 11.19 18.08 -5.12
C PHE A 52 10.95 17.49 -3.73
N ALA A 53 11.75 16.49 -3.36
CA ALA A 53 11.71 15.91 -2.03
C ALA A 53 12.41 16.83 -1.03
N SER A 54 11.76 17.10 0.11
CA SER A 54 12.42 17.76 1.24
C SER A 54 13.44 16.82 1.91
N ALA A 55 14.28 17.36 2.78
CA ALA A 55 15.20 16.54 3.58
C ALA A 55 14.46 15.50 4.44
N ALA A 56 13.29 15.86 4.99
CA ALA A 56 12.47 14.95 5.79
C ALA A 56 11.89 13.82 4.94
N ASP A 57 11.47 14.11 3.71
CA ASP A 57 10.96 13.08 2.79
C ASP A 57 12.07 12.07 2.43
N LEU A 58 13.28 12.57 2.16
CA LEU A 58 14.44 11.70 1.89
C LEU A 58 14.81 10.85 3.11
N GLU A 59 14.72 11.39 4.32
CA GLU A 59 14.94 10.64 5.56
C GLU A 59 13.91 9.51 5.73
N GLN A 60 12.63 9.76 5.38
CA GLN A 60 11.60 8.73 5.37
C GLN A 60 11.92 7.63 4.34
N LEU A 61 12.37 8.00 3.14
CA LEU A 61 12.79 7.03 2.11
C LEU A 61 13.95 6.17 2.61
N TYR A 62 14.94 6.76 3.29
CA TYR A 62 16.07 6.03 3.85
C TYR A 62 15.67 5.13 5.01
N THR A 63 14.80 5.60 5.90
CA THR A 63 14.24 4.78 6.99
C THR A 63 13.48 3.58 6.43
N LEU A 64 12.65 3.79 5.41
CA LEU A 64 11.94 2.72 4.73
C LEU A 64 12.90 1.69 4.12
N LYS A 65 13.94 2.16 3.43
CA LYS A 65 15.01 1.31 2.87
C LYS A 65 15.67 0.46 3.95
N GLU A 66 16.00 1.05 5.10
CA GLU A 66 16.62 0.34 6.22
C GLU A 66 15.72 -0.73 6.81
N ILE A 67 14.43 -0.44 7.00
CA ILE A 67 13.46 -1.42 7.51
C ILE A 67 13.31 -2.60 6.54
N ILE A 68 13.24 -2.33 5.23
CA ILE A 68 13.17 -3.37 4.19
C ILE A 68 14.39 -4.30 4.25
N VAL A 69 15.59 -3.74 4.45
CA VAL A 69 16.83 -4.52 4.60
C VAL A 69 16.81 -5.32 5.89
N LYS A 70 16.48 -4.67 7.02
CA LYS A 70 16.49 -5.28 8.35
C LYS A 70 15.51 -6.45 8.46
N GLN A 71 14.35 -6.35 7.83
CA GLN A 71 13.36 -7.44 7.77
C GLN A 71 13.65 -8.49 6.68
N GLY A 72 14.74 -8.32 5.91
CA GLY A 72 15.07 -9.20 4.79
C GLY A 72 13.95 -9.26 3.75
N ALA A 73 13.24 -8.15 3.54
CA ALA A 73 12.12 -8.03 2.62
C ALA A 73 12.60 -7.83 1.17
N GLY A 74 13.81 -7.32 0.98
CA GLY A 74 14.45 -7.22 -0.33
C GLY A 74 15.83 -6.59 -0.25
N LYS A 75 16.53 -6.54 -1.39
CA LYS A 75 17.84 -5.87 -1.51
C LYS A 75 17.68 -4.54 -2.25
N PRO A 76 17.92 -3.39 -1.62
CA PRO A 76 17.90 -2.11 -2.32
C PRO A 76 18.91 -2.09 -3.48
N VAL A 77 18.48 -1.53 -4.61
CA VAL A 77 19.29 -1.36 -5.82
C VAL A 77 19.62 0.11 -6.00
N SER A 78 18.63 0.99 -5.89
CA SER A 78 18.82 2.44 -6.03
C SER A 78 17.72 3.22 -5.32
N THR A 79 18.01 4.49 -5.03
CA THR A 79 17.06 5.48 -4.53
C THR A 79 17.14 6.73 -5.40
N GLY A 80 16.03 7.46 -5.53
CA GLY A 80 16.01 8.75 -6.23
C GLY A 80 14.79 9.58 -5.86
N SER A 81 14.81 10.84 -6.27
CA SER A 81 13.71 11.79 -6.08
C SER A 81 13.62 12.74 -7.26
N GLY A 82 12.41 13.17 -7.61
CA GLY A 82 12.14 14.19 -8.63
C GLY A 82 10.74 14.07 -9.22
N MET A 83 10.27 15.16 -9.84
CA MET A 83 8.95 15.26 -10.47
C MET A 83 7.82 14.82 -9.52
N GLY A 84 7.88 15.28 -8.27
CA GLY A 84 6.91 15.00 -7.23
C GLY A 84 6.86 13.54 -6.78
N ASN A 85 7.93 12.79 -6.98
CA ASN A 85 8.03 11.41 -6.52
C ASN A 85 9.37 11.11 -5.86
N MET A 86 9.34 10.19 -4.90
CA MET A 86 10.50 9.46 -4.42
C MET A 86 10.45 8.03 -4.93
N VAL A 87 11.61 7.47 -5.24
CA VAL A 87 11.73 6.15 -5.84
C VAL A 87 12.72 5.32 -5.05
N LEU A 88 12.33 4.10 -4.72
CA LEU A 88 13.20 3.06 -4.18
C LEU A 88 13.06 1.81 -5.05
N VAL A 89 14.16 1.38 -5.68
CA VAL A 89 14.21 0.13 -6.44
C VAL A 89 14.75 -0.97 -5.54
N VAL A 90 14.02 -2.07 -5.44
CA VAL A 90 14.35 -3.21 -4.58
C VAL A 90 14.30 -4.51 -5.37
N ASN A 91 15.33 -5.33 -5.26
CA ASN A 91 15.29 -6.70 -5.75
C ASN A 91 14.50 -7.58 -4.77
N VAL A 92 13.42 -8.20 -5.27
CA VAL A 92 12.48 -9.01 -4.49
C VAL A 92 12.50 -10.44 -4.99
N LYS A 93 12.68 -11.39 -4.07
CA LYS A 93 12.87 -12.81 -4.39
C LYS A 93 11.58 -13.63 -4.43
N SER A 94 10.51 -13.19 -3.76
CA SER A 94 9.23 -13.91 -3.69
C SER A 94 8.03 -12.96 -3.51
N LYS A 95 6.82 -13.44 -3.85
CA LYS A 95 5.56 -12.69 -3.66
C LYS A 95 5.31 -12.33 -2.19
N GLU A 96 5.64 -13.23 -1.27
CA GLU A 96 5.52 -12.98 0.17
C GLU A 96 6.35 -11.76 0.59
N LYS A 97 7.59 -11.68 0.11
CA LYS A 97 8.49 -10.55 0.40
C LYS A 97 7.98 -9.24 -0.20
N LEU A 98 7.37 -9.29 -1.38
CA LEU A 98 6.67 -8.13 -1.96
C LEU A 98 5.51 -7.66 -1.08
N ASN A 99 4.71 -8.60 -0.55
CA ASN A 99 3.64 -8.28 0.39
C ASN A 99 4.19 -7.71 1.71
N THR A 100 5.33 -8.21 2.20
CA THR A 100 6.02 -7.64 3.36
C THR A 100 6.39 -6.18 3.11
N ILE A 101 6.96 -5.85 1.95
CA ILE A 101 7.29 -4.47 1.57
C ILE A 101 6.03 -3.58 1.58
N GLN A 102 4.91 -4.05 1.02
CA GLN A 102 3.63 -3.32 1.07
C GLN A 102 3.14 -3.10 2.49
N GLY A 103 3.32 -4.09 3.38
CA GLY A 103 3.03 -3.97 4.81
C GLY A 103 3.90 -2.89 5.47
N ILE A 104 5.22 -2.96 5.27
CA ILE A 104 6.17 -1.96 5.79
C ILE A 104 5.77 -0.55 5.36
N ILE A 105 5.44 -0.32 4.09
CA ILE A 105 5.01 1.01 3.61
C ILE A 105 3.73 1.44 4.32
N ARG A 106 2.73 0.56 4.44
CA ARG A 106 1.46 0.88 5.11
C ARG A 106 1.63 1.22 6.58
N ASP A 107 2.50 0.50 7.27
CA ASP A 107 2.66 0.63 8.72
C ASP A 107 3.51 1.86 9.08
N ASN A 108 4.45 2.24 8.22
CA ASN A 108 5.37 3.36 8.48
C ASN A 108 4.95 4.66 7.77
N LEU A 109 4.20 4.56 6.67
CA LEU A 109 3.76 5.69 5.85
C LEU A 109 2.26 5.54 5.46
N PRO A 110 1.34 5.45 6.45
CA PRO A 110 -0.07 5.11 6.20
C PRO A 110 -0.82 6.12 5.32
N SER A 111 -0.36 7.37 5.30
CA SER A 111 -0.95 8.45 4.51
C SER A 111 -0.28 8.64 3.14
N ALA A 112 0.82 7.94 2.85
CA ALA A 112 1.54 8.09 1.60
C ALA A 112 0.80 7.40 0.45
N LYS A 113 0.68 8.10 -0.68
CA LYS A 113 0.26 7.49 -1.94
C LYS A 113 1.47 6.81 -2.56
N TYR A 114 1.30 5.55 -2.97
CA TYR A 114 2.40 4.80 -3.59
C TYR A 114 1.94 3.83 -4.67
N LYS A 115 2.89 3.48 -5.55
CA LYS A 115 2.75 2.45 -6.57
C LYS A 115 3.97 1.53 -6.55
N ILE A 116 3.76 0.24 -6.80
CA ILE A 116 4.86 -0.72 -6.98
C ILE A 116 4.77 -1.31 -8.38
N VAL A 117 5.87 -1.23 -9.14
CA VAL A 117 5.93 -1.66 -10.55
C VAL A 117 7.11 -2.61 -10.73
N TYR A 118 6.91 -3.71 -11.46
CA TYR A 118 8.02 -4.57 -11.86
C TYR A 118 8.89 -3.86 -12.89
N GLU A 119 10.20 -3.80 -12.64
CA GLU A 119 11.19 -3.20 -13.53
C GLU A 119 11.86 -4.32 -14.34
N GLN A 120 11.51 -4.39 -15.64
CA GLN A 120 12.14 -5.34 -16.55
C GLN A 120 13.64 -5.03 -16.67
N PRO A 121 14.52 -6.03 -16.56
CA PRO A 121 15.92 -5.84 -16.94
C PRO A 121 15.95 -5.53 -18.45
N LEU A 122 16.70 -4.49 -18.82
CA LEU A 122 16.99 -4.11 -20.21
C LEU A 122 17.86 -5.18 -20.89
#